data_AF-A0A3D3Q5G6-F1
#
_entry.id   AF-A0A3D3Q5G6-F1
#
_cell.length_a   1.000
_cell.length_b   1.000
_cell.length_c   1.000
_cell.angle_alpha   90.00
_cell.angle_beta   90.00
_cell.angle_gamma   90.00
#
_symmetry.space_group_name_H-M   'P 1'
#
loop_
_entity.id
_entity.type
_entity.pdbx_description
1 polymer ?
#
loop_
_entity_poly.entity_id
_entity_poly.type
_entity_poly.pdbx_seq_one_letter_code
_entity_poly.pdbx_strand_id
1 'polypeptide(L)'
;VSVNNGLVGKTVAKYGTDEQRQRWLPGMASGEAIGCYALTEPGHGSDPASLETKAERLSDGSGWGLNGAKTFITSGTWAGGGLVF
;
A
#
# COMPACT_ATOMS: atom_id res chain seq x y z
N VAL A 1 12.24 12.83 -2.48
CA VAL A 1 11.20 12.21 -1.62
C VAL A 1 11.11 10.73 -1.99
N SER A 2 11.47 9.83 -1.08
CA SER A 2 11.47 8.36 -1.33
C SER A 2 10.06 7.77 -1.14
N VAL A 3 9.64 6.82 -1.96
CA VAL A 3 8.33 6.12 -1.84
C VAL A 3 8.16 5.50 -0.45
N ASN A 4 9.20 4.83 0.05
CA ASN A 4 9.20 4.14 1.34
C ASN A 4 8.84 5.08 2.51
N ASN A 5 9.69 6.07 2.78
CA ASN A 5 9.47 6.96 3.94
C ASN A 5 8.48 8.08 3.63
N GLY A 6 8.41 8.52 2.38
CA GLY A 6 7.65 9.70 1.97
C GLY A 6 6.18 9.42 1.72
N LEU A 7 5.85 8.40 0.93
CA LEU A 7 4.45 8.05 0.64
C LEU A 7 3.92 7.06 1.66
N VAL A 8 4.59 5.92 1.84
CA VAL A 8 4.09 4.85 2.71
C VAL A 8 4.24 5.22 4.18
N GLY A 9 5.46 5.51 4.63
CA GLY A 9 5.76 5.81 6.03
C GLY A 9 4.96 7.01 6.57
N LYS A 10 4.89 8.13 5.83
CA LYS A 10 4.07 9.28 6.26
C LYS A 10 2.58 8.96 6.30
N THR A 11 2.06 8.15 5.39
CA THR A 11 0.64 7.77 5.38
C THR A 11 0.32 6.93 6.61
N VAL A 12 1.15 5.93 6.92
CA VAL A 12 0.99 5.11 8.14
C VAL A 12 1.12 5.97 9.39
N ALA A 13 2.12 6.86 9.46
CA ALA A 13 2.30 7.74 10.61
C ALA A 13 1.07 8.65 10.85
N LYS A 14 0.51 9.20 9.76
CA LYS A 14 -0.61 10.16 9.83
C LYS A 14 -1.97 9.50 10.04
N TYR A 15 -2.24 8.37 9.38
CA TYR A 15 -3.58 7.78 9.30
C TYR A 15 -3.68 6.39 9.93
N GLY A 16 -2.56 5.74 10.23
CA GLY A 16 -2.57 4.42 10.85
C GLY A 16 -2.99 4.47 12.31
N THR A 17 -3.53 3.35 12.80
CA THR A 17 -3.73 3.12 14.23
C THR A 17 -2.39 3.00 14.96
N ASP A 18 -2.39 3.04 16.29
CA ASP A 18 -1.16 2.84 17.06
C ASP A 18 -0.52 1.47 16.80
N GLU A 19 -1.34 0.42 16.66
CA GLU A 19 -0.87 -0.92 16.33
C GLU A 19 -0.24 -0.96 14.94
N GLN A 20 -0.82 -0.27 13.95
CA GLN A 20 -0.26 -0.18 12.60
C GLN A 20 1.05 0.62 12.60
N ARG A 21 1.11 1.74 13.34
CA ARG A 21 2.33 2.54 13.47
C ARG A 21 3.47 1.72 14.08
N GLN A 22 3.21 1.04 15.19
CA GLN A 22 4.19 0.20 15.87
C GLN A 22 4.66 -0.98 15.00
N ARG A 23 3.75 -1.57 14.23
CA ARG A 23 4.07 -2.69 13.34
C ARG A 23 4.94 -2.29 12.16
N TRP A 24 4.66 -1.17 11.50
CA TRP A 24 5.23 -0.87 10.19
C TRP A 24 6.36 0.16 10.22
N LEU A 25 6.26 1.20 11.06
CA LEU A 25 7.21 2.32 11.03
C LEU A 25 8.64 1.95 11.44
N PRO A 26 8.88 1.12 12.48
CA PRO A 26 10.25 0.78 12.88
C PRO A 26 11.03 0.08 11.75
N GLY A 27 10.42 -0.91 11.09
CA GLY A 27 11.06 -1.63 9.98
C GLY A 27 11.30 -0.76 8.74
N MET A 28 10.39 0.17 8.44
CA MET A 28 10.59 1.14 7.34
C MET A 28 11.69 2.15 7.67
N ALA A 29 11.81 2.56 8.94
CA ALA A 29 12.82 3.51 9.40
C ALA A 29 14.22 2.88 9.48
N SER A 30 14.32 1.60 9.90
CA SER A 30 15.58 0.85 9.93
C SER A 30 16.04 0.41 8.53
N GLY A 31 15.11 0.31 7.57
CA GLY A 31 15.38 -0.20 6.22
C GLY A 31 15.31 -1.72 6.11
N GLU A 32 14.95 -2.43 7.19
CA GLU A 32 14.73 -3.89 7.18
C GLU A 32 13.51 -4.28 6.34
N ALA A 33 12.55 -3.37 6.19
CA ALA A 33 11.43 -3.51 5.28
C ALA A 33 11.28 -2.25 4.43
N ILE A 34 10.87 -2.44 3.17
CA ILE A 34 10.52 -1.33 2.27
C ILE A 34 9.04 -1.37 1.93
N GLY A 35 8.47 -0.19 1.79
CA GLY A 35 7.11 0.04 1.32
C GLY A 35 7.03 0.24 -0.19
N CYS A 36 5.92 -0.20 -0.80
CA CYS A 36 5.57 0.14 -2.18
C CYS A 36 4.29 0.98 -2.27
N TYR A 37 4.09 1.63 -3.42
CA TYR A 37 2.91 2.43 -3.72
C TYR A 37 2.27 1.89 -5.00
N ALA A 38 1.14 1.20 -4.84
CA ALA A 38 0.49 0.41 -5.86
C ALA A 38 -0.77 1.10 -6.39
N LEU A 39 -0.58 2.08 -7.27
CA LEU A 39 -1.66 2.83 -7.92
C LEU A 39 -1.96 2.26 -9.32
N THR A 40 -0.96 2.25 -10.19
CA THR A 40 -1.09 1.91 -11.62
C THR A 40 -1.60 0.49 -11.88
N GLU A 41 -2.50 0.38 -12.85
CA GLU A 41 -3.11 -0.87 -13.32
C GLU A 41 -2.90 -1.05 -14.83
N PRO A 42 -3.05 -2.27 -15.35
CA PRO A 42 -3.16 -2.46 -16.80
C PRO A 42 -4.28 -1.59 -17.36
N GLY A 43 -3.95 -0.70 -18.30
CA GLY A 43 -4.91 0.22 -18.91
C GLY A 43 -5.14 1.53 -18.15
N HIS A 44 -4.76 1.62 -16.86
CA HIS A 44 -5.00 2.81 -16.02
C HIS A 44 -3.72 3.31 -15.35
N GLY A 45 -3.18 4.42 -15.84
CA GLY A 45 -2.01 5.08 -15.24
C GLY A 45 -2.25 6.55 -14.92
N SER A 46 -2.71 7.33 -15.92
CA SER A 46 -3.01 8.75 -15.75
C SER A 46 -4.41 9.04 -15.21
N ASP A 47 -5.31 8.04 -15.27
CA ASP A 47 -6.67 8.14 -14.74
C ASP A 47 -6.86 7.24 -13.51
N PRO A 48 -6.51 7.72 -12.31
CA PRO A 48 -6.70 6.97 -11.06
C PRO A 48 -8.15 6.93 -10.59
N ALA A 49 -9.07 7.65 -11.23
CA ALA A 49 -10.50 7.57 -10.86
C ALA A 49 -11.16 6.32 -11.46
N SER A 50 -10.57 5.74 -12.49
CA SER A 50 -11.08 4.58 -13.23
C SER A 50 -10.40 3.26 -12.85
N LEU A 51 -9.75 3.19 -11.68
CA LEU A 51 -9.14 1.96 -11.20
C LEU A 51 -10.20 0.85 -11.05
N GLU A 52 -9.82 -0.36 -11.44
CA GLU A 52 -10.64 -1.56 -11.39
C GLU A 52 -10.40 -2.39 -10.12
N THR A 53 -9.24 -2.23 -9.45
CA THR A 53 -8.98 -2.91 -8.18
C THR A 53 -10.02 -2.50 -7.13
N LYS A 54 -10.56 -3.49 -6.41
CA LYS A 54 -11.55 -3.27 -5.36
C LYS A 54 -11.12 -3.92 -4.06
N ALA A 55 -11.33 -3.18 -2.97
CA ALA A 55 -11.30 -3.70 -1.62
C ALA A 55 -12.75 -3.80 -1.10
N GLU A 56 -13.21 -5.02 -0.87
CA GLU A 56 -14.58 -5.30 -0.41
C GLU A 56 -14.54 -5.92 0.99
N ARG A 57 -15.49 -5.56 1.86
CA ARG A 57 -15.57 -6.16 3.20
C ARG A 57 -15.89 -7.65 3.08
N LEU A 58 -15.12 -8.48 3.77
CA LEU A 58 -15.43 -9.91 3.85
C LEU A 58 -16.72 -10.11 4.64
N SER A 59 -17.53 -11.10 4.23
CA SER A 59 -18.85 -11.37 4.80
C SER A 59 -18.81 -11.77 6.28
N ASP A 60 -17.68 -12.33 6.74
CA ASP A 60 -17.45 -12.71 8.14
C ASP A 60 -16.92 -11.56 9.01
N GLY A 61 -16.70 -10.36 8.44
CA GLY A 61 -16.17 -9.19 9.14
C GLY A 61 -14.68 -9.26 9.48
N SER A 62 -13.96 -10.32 9.06
CA SER A 62 -12.55 -10.54 9.41
C SER A 62 -11.58 -9.54 8.75
N GLY A 63 -12.03 -8.84 7.71
CA GLY A 63 -11.19 -7.87 7.01
C GLY A 63 -11.75 -7.42 5.67
N TRP A 64 -10.84 -7.29 4.71
CA TRP A 64 -11.11 -6.86 3.34
C TRP A 64 -10.58 -7.92 2.37
N GLY A 65 -11.39 -8.28 1.37
CA GLY A 65 -10.94 -8.99 0.17
C GLY A 65 -10.46 -7.98 -0.85
N LEU A 66 -9.27 -8.20 -1.40
CA LEU A 66 -8.67 -7.34 -2.42
C LEU A 66 -8.64 -8.09 -3.75
N ASN A 67 -9.27 -7.54 -4.79
CA ASN A 67 -9.31 -8.15 -6.13
C ASN A 67 -8.96 -7.11 -7.20
N GLY A 68 -7.97 -7.43 -8.05
CA GLY A 68 -7.48 -6.54 -9.10
C GLY A 68 -6.06 -6.90 -9.54
N ALA A 69 -5.49 -6.09 -10.45
CA ALA A 69 -4.14 -6.28 -10.97
C ALA A 69 -3.37 -4.96 -10.99
N LYS A 70 -2.15 -4.96 -10.45
CA LYS A 70 -1.26 -3.80 -10.44
C LYS A 70 -0.07 -4.03 -11.37
N THR A 71 0.43 -2.96 -11.98
CA THR A 71 1.57 -3.02 -12.89
C THR A 71 2.50 -1.83 -12.72
N PHE A 72 3.78 -1.99 -13.08
CA PHE A 72 4.83 -0.97 -12.93
C PHE A 72 5.05 -0.48 -11.49
N ILE A 73 4.82 -1.35 -10.50
CA ILE A 73 4.98 -0.98 -9.09
C ILE A 73 6.43 -1.11 -8.66
N THR A 74 7.10 0.04 -8.51
CA THR A 74 8.44 0.11 -7.94
C THR A 74 8.45 -0.55 -6.56
N SER A 75 9.43 -1.43 -6.36
CA SER A 75 9.58 -2.26 -5.16
C SER A 75 8.48 -3.29 -4.91
N GLY A 76 7.50 -3.45 -5.80
CA GLY A 76 6.36 -4.36 -5.58
C GLY A 76 6.76 -5.82 -5.30
N THR A 77 7.84 -6.29 -5.92
CA THR A 77 8.36 -7.66 -5.72
C THR A 77 9.04 -7.86 -4.36
N TRP A 78 9.59 -6.81 -3.75
CA TRP A 78 10.42 -6.89 -2.55
C TRP A 78 9.79 -6.26 -1.30
N ALA A 79 8.70 -5.52 -1.48
CA ALA A 79 8.08 -4.78 -0.38
C ALA A 79 7.41 -5.71 0.63
N GLY A 80 7.62 -5.43 1.92
CA GLY A 80 6.94 -6.12 3.02
C GLY A 80 5.53 -5.60 3.28
N GLY A 81 5.17 -4.47 2.68
CA GLY A 81 3.85 -3.84 2.76
C GLY A 81 3.77 -2.64 1.82
N GLY A 82 2.58 -2.07 1.65
CA GLY A 82 2.41 -0.93 0.75
C GLY A 82 1.02 -0.33 0.81
N LEU A 83 0.87 0.80 0.12
CA LEU A 83 -0.44 1.41 -0.11
C LEU A 83 -0.98 0.88 -1.44
N VAL A 84 -2.18 0.30 -1.40
CA VAL A 84 -2.90 -0.18 -2.59
C VAL A 84 -4.17 0.63 -2.74
N PHE A 85 -4.44 1.06 -3.97
CA PHE A 85 -5.59 1.87 -4.35
C PHE A 85 -6.55 1.07 -5.21
#